data_AF-A0A218X6L9-F1
#
_entry.id   AF-A0A218X6L9-F1
#
_cell.length_a   1.000
_cell.length_b   1.000
_cell.length_c   1.000
_cell.angle_alpha   90.00
_cell.angle_beta   90.00
_cell.angle_gamma   90.00
#
_symmetry.space_group_name_H-M   'P 1'
#
loop_
_entity.id
_entity.type
_entity.pdbx_description
1 polymer ?
#
loop_
_entity_poly.entity_id
_entity_poly.type
_entity_poly.pdbx_seq_one_letter_code
_entity_poly.pdbx_strand_id
1 'polypeptide(L)'
;MGVTTWVGGAYEQAQGGLHNLLGGPNVVWVDSQPGTPCRFTMTLARPDPTCGDLLQTMPHEPRYMVEAFRRCAEELGVDRDDQDGLVTEALAGRLARFFYIWPYLVATLSWGMRAVSGNSFYR
;
A
#
# COMPACT_ATOMS: atom_id res chain seq x y z
N MET A 1 -16.77 13.38 -3.30
CA MET A 1 -17.91 12.68 -2.67
C MET A 1 -17.49 11.23 -2.50
N GLY A 2 -17.49 10.72 -1.27
CA GLY A 2 -17.23 9.30 -1.01
C GLY A 2 -18.53 8.50 -1.17
N VAL A 3 -18.47 7.35 -1.83
CA VAL A 3 -19.58 6.39 -1.85
C VAL A 3 -19.46 5.52 -0.60
N THR A 4 -20.57 5.29 0.10
CA THR A 4 -20.62 4.40 1.26
C THR A 4 -21.56 3.24 0.96
N THR A 5 -21.14 2.02 1.28
CA THR A 5 -21.99 0.83 1.21
C THR A 5 -22.45 0.47 2.62
N TRP A 6 -23.75 0.24 2.77
CA TRP A 6 -24.36 -0.18 4.03
C TRP A 6 -24.76 -1.66 3.94
N VAL A 7 -24.86 -2.34 5.08
CA VAL A 7 -25.28 -3.76 5.19
C VAL A 7 -24.27 -4.79 4.66
N GLY A 8 -23.05 -4.40 4.28
CA GLY A 8 -21.98 -5.32 3.86
C GLY A 8 -21.24 -6.04 5.00
N GLY A 9 -21.95 -6.37 6.08
CA GLY A 9 -21.36 -6.94 7.31
C GLY A 9 -21.48 -8.47 7.42
N ALA A 10 -22.10 -9.14 6.44
CA ALA A 10 -22.41 -10.56 6.52
C ALA A 10 -22.09 -11.26 5.20
N TYR A 11 -21.17 -12.24 5.25
CA TYR A 11 -20.62 -12.99 4.11
C TYR A 11 -19.61 -12.24 3.24
N GLU A 12 -19.72 -10.93 3.02
CA GLU A 12 -18.88 -10.23 2.03
C GLU A 12 -17.39 -10.36 2.34
N GLN A 13 -16.99 -10.26 3.60
CA GLN A 13 -15.58 -10.41 4.00
C GLN A 13 -15.06 -11.84 3.80
N ALA A 14 -15.90 -12.86 4.00
CA ALA A 14 -15.49 -14.27 3.90
C ALA A 14 -15.52 -14.79 2.46
N GLN A 15 -16.33 -14.18 1.59
CA GLN A 15 -16.46 -14.54 0.18
C GLN A 15 -15.64 -13.66 -0.75
N GLY A 16 -14.98 -12.62 -0.24
CA GLY A 16 -14.09 -11.76 -1.00
C GLY A 16 -12.94 -12.53 -1.63
N GLY A 17 -12.61 -12.20 -2.88
CA GLY A 17 -11.46 -12.73 -3.60
C GLY A 17 -10.42 -11.65 -3.89
N LEU A 18 -9.25 -12.05 -4.38
CA LEU A 18 -8.15 -11.14 -4.74
C LEU A 18 -8.24 -10.70 -6.21
N HIS A 19 -9.37 -10.08 -6.60
CA HIS A 19 -9.51 -9.58 -7.97
C HIS A 19 -8.50 -8.43 -8.22
N ASN A 20 -7.66 -8.57 -9.25
CA ASN A 20 -6.55 -7.66 -9.55
C ASN A 20 -5.55 -7.49 -8.39
N LEU A 21 -5.35 -8.52 -7.57
CA LEU A 21 -4.53 -8.46 -6.36
C LEU A 21 -4.95 -7.37 -5.39
N LEU A 22 -6.21 -6.91 -5.45
CA LEU A 22 -6.75 -6.05 -4.43
C LEU A 22 -7.13 -6.94 -3.24
N GLY A 23 -6.39 -6.78 -2.15
CA GLY A 23 -6.68 -7.40 -0.86
C GLY A 23 -7.95 -6.84 -0.21
N GLY A 24 -8.20 -7.20 1.05
CA GLY A 24 -9.23 -6.54 1.85
C GLY A 24 -8.93 -5.05 2.08
N PRO A 25 -9.94 -4.24 2.45
CA PRO A 25 -9.72 -2.86 2.89
C PRO A 25 -9.50 -2.78 4.41
N ASN A 26 -8.62 -1.88 4.85
CA ASN A 26 -8.34 -1.67 6.27
C ASN A 26 -9.61 -1.61 7.13
N VAL A 27 -9.68 -2.48 8.14
CA VAL A 27 -10.84 -2.61 9.02
C VAL A 27 -10.53 -1.96 10.36
N VAL A 28 -11.47 -1.15 10.84
CA VAL A 28 -11.41 -0.55 12.17
C VAL A 28 -12.68 -0.86 12.95
N TRP A 29 -12.52 -1.14 14.23
CA TRP A 29 -13.63 -1.27 15.17
C TRP A 29 -13.76 0.03 15.91
N VAL A 30 -15.00 0.51 15.99
CA VAL A 30 -15.33 1.79 16.60
C VAL A 30 -16.39 1.53 17.66
N ASP A 31 -16.14 2.03 18.86
CA ASP A 31 -17.11 2.05 19.95
C ASP A 31 -17.64 3.47 20.18
N SER A 32 -18.89 3.56 20.61
CA SER A 32 -19.54 4.83 20.98
C SER A 32 -19.85 4.83 22.47
N GLN A 33 -19.38 5.86 23.19
CA GLN A 33 -19.64 5.95 24.62
C GLN A 33 -21.11 6.30 24.90
N PRO A 34 -21.82 5.50 25.73
CA PRO A 34 -23.18 5.82 26.14
C PRO A 34 -23.22 7.17 26.86
N GLY A 35 -24.14 8.05 26.47
CA GLY A 35 -24.38 9.34 27.15
C GLY A 35 -23.49 10.50 26.70
N THR A 36 -22.51 10.29 25.82
CA THR A 36 -21.74 11.38 25.18
C THR A 36 -22.03 11.42 23.68
N PRO A 37 -22.89 12.35 23.20
CA PRO A 37 -23.12 12.54 21.78
C PRO A 37 -21.81 12.83 21.06
N CYS A 38 -21.66 12.27 19.85
CA CYS A 38 -20.54 12.56 18.94
C CYS A 38 -19.15 12.10 19.42
N ARG A 39 -19.05 11.18 20.40
CA ARG A 39 -17.77 10.61 20.81
C ARG A 39 -17.63 9.14 20.35
N PHE A 40 -16.63 8.90 19.52
CA PHE A 40 -16.25 7.59 19.02
C PHE A 40 -14.81 7.29 19.39
N THR A 41 -14.53 6.03 19.76
CA THR A 41 -13.17 5.57 20.05
C THR A 41 -12.87 4.37 19.15
N MET A 42 -11.73 4.42 18.45
CA MET A 42 -11.23 3.25 17.72
C MET A 42 -10.67 2.24 18.71
N THR A 43 -11.24 1.04 18.76
CA THR A 43 -10.84 0.00 19.71
C THR A 43 -9.87 -1.01 19.11
N LEU A 44 -9.90 -1.17 17.78
CA LEU A 44 -8.99 -2.03 17.04
C LEU A 44 -8.80 -1.48 15.62
N ALA A 45 -7.57 -1.56 15.11
CA ALA A 45 -7.25 -1.33 13.71
C ALA A 45 -6.56 -2.58 13.16
N ARG A 46 -7.08 -3.11 12.05
CA ARG A 46 -6.47 -4.20 11.31
C ARG A 46 -6.04 -3.70 9.93
N PRO A 47 -4.73 -3.48 9.73
CA PRO A 47 -4.19 -3.23 8.41
C PRO A 47 -4.33 -4.49 7.55
N ASP A 48 -4.73 -4.33 6.30
CA ASP A 48 -4.73 -5.37 5.28
C ASP A 48 -3.34 -5.61 4.65
N PRO A 49 -3.20 -6.61 3.76
CA PRO A 49 -1.96 -6.89 3.04
C PRO A 49 -1.45 -5.71 2.20
N THR A 50 -0.14 -5.48 2.25
CA THR A 50 0.58 -4.55 1.35
C THR A 50 0.74 -5.13 -0.05
N CYS A 51 1.19 -4.32 -1.02
CA CYS A 51 1.54 -4.81 -2.36
C CYS A 51 2.52 -5.98 -2.34
N GLY A 52 3.50 -5.96 -1.42
CA GLY A 52 4.47 -7.04 -1.25
C GLY A 52 3.82 -8.32 -0.72
N ASP A 53 2.98 -8.20 0.32
CA ASP A 53 2.27 -9.35 0.91
C ASP A 53 1.36 -10.02 -0.14
N LEU A 54 0.70 -9.23 -0.99
CA LEU A 54 -0.15 -9.72 -2.07
C LEU A 54 0.66 -10.42 -3.17
N LEU A 55 1.82 -9.89 -3.53
CA LEU A 55 2.70 -10.56 -4.48
C LEU A 55 3.20 -11.90 -3.95
N GLN A 56 3.40 -12.05 -2.65
CA GLN A 56 3.76 -13.34 -2.03
C GLN A 56 2.62 -14.36 -2.00
N THR A 57 1.36 -13.94 -2.20
CA THR A 57 0.25 -14.88 -2.46
C THR A 57 0.32 -15.49 -3.86
N MET A 58 1.04 -14.81 -4.75
CA MET A 58 1.47 -15.32 -6.06
C MET A 58 2.87 -15.93 -5.91
N PRO A 59 3.37 -16.73 -6.86
CA PRO A 59 4.72 -17.30 -6.79
C PRO A 59 5.79 -16.24 -7.12
N HIS A 60 5.76 -15.11 -6.41
CA HIS A 60 6.68 -13.99 -6.56
C HIS A 60 7.35 -13.66 -5.23
N GLU A 61 8.61 -13.26 -5.33
CA GLU A 61 9.42 -12.84 -4.19
C GLU A 61 9.83 -11.39 -4.37
N PRO A 62 9.13 -10.43 -3.73
CA PRO A 62 9.34 -9.00 -3.95
C PRO A 62 10.79 -8.55 -3.76
N ARG A 63 11.52 -9.17 -2.82
CA ARG A 63 12.95 -8.88 -2.57
C ARG A 63 13.82 -9.16 -3.81
N TYR A 64 13.66 -10.32 -4.42
CA TYR A 64 14.41 -10.70 -5.64
C TYR A 64 13.96 -9.91 -6.87
N MET A 65 12.69 -9.48 -6.90
CA MET A 65 12.20 -8.62 -7.99
C MET A 65 12.96 -7.27 -8.02
N VAL A 66 13.22 -6.64 -6.87
CA VAL A 66 14.03 -5.39 -6.84
C VAL A 66 15.42 -5.62 -7.42
N GLU A 67 16.08 -6.71 -7.03
CA GLU A 67 17.42 -7.05 -7.50
C GLU A 67 17.44 -7.32 -9.01
N ALA A 68 16.44 -8.04 -9.52
CA ALA A 68 16.28 -8.27 -10.95
C ALA A 68 16.08 -6.96 -11.71
N PHE A 69 15.23 -6.06 -11.22
CA PHE A 69 15.03 -4.74 -11.83
C PHE A 69 16.29 -3.89 -11.81
N ARG A 70 17.05 -3.93 -10.71
CA ARG A 70 18.34 -3.24 -10.60
C ARG A 70 19.30 -3.72 -11.67
N ARG A 71 19.46 -5.05 -11.81
CA ARG A 71 20.33 -5.63 -12.84
C ARG A 71 19.89 -5.26 -14.25
N CYS A 72 18.59 -5.33 -14.55
CA CYS A 72 18.08 -4.89 -15.84
C CYS A 72 18.35 -3.40 -16.11
N ALA A 73 18.23 -2.54 -15.10
CA ALA A 73 18.54 -1.11 -15.25
C ALA A 73 20.04 -0.87 -15.51
N GLU A 74 20.92 -1.57 -14.79
CA GLU A 74 22.37 -1.54 -15.00
C GLU A 74 22.76 -2.04 -16.40
N GLU A 75 22.09 -3.08 -16.91
CA GLU A 75 22.30 -3.64 -18.26
C GLU A 75 21.75 -2.76 -19.38
N LEU A 76 20.78 -1.88 -19.12
CA LEU A 76 20.26 -0.92 -20.09
C LEU A 76 21.07 0.38 -20.12
N GLY A 77 21.75 0.73 -19.02
CA GLY A 77 22.59 1.94 -18.86
C GLY A 77 24.04 1.77 -19.36
N VAL A 78 24.26 1.03 -20.45
CA VAL A 78 25.60 0.83 -21.05
C VAL A 78 26.04 2.09 -21.81
N ASP A 79 26.24 3.18 -21.09
CA ASP A 79 27.24 4.23 -21.37
C ASP A 79 27.41 5.07 -20.09
N ARG A 80 28.51 4.80 -19.37
CA ARG A 80 28.70 5.18 -17.96
C ARG A 80 29.00 6.66 -17.81
N ASP A 81 28.04 7.41 -17.28
CA ASP A 81 28.32 8.57 -16.43
C ASP A 81 27.89 8.24 -14.99
N ASP A 82 28.61 8.72 -13.97
CA ASP A 82 28.40 8.38 -12.56
C ASP A 82 26.98 8.75 -12.04
N GLN A 83 26.26 9.61 -12.78
CA GLN A 83 24.88 10.01 -12.47
C GLN A 83 23.86 8.88 -12.67
N ASP A 84 24.10 7.95 -13.61
CA ASP A 84 23.14 6.87 -13.94
C ASP A 84 23.05 5.81 -12.83
N GLY A 85 24.14 5.58 -12.10
CA GLY A 85 24.16 4.70 -10.93
C GLY A 85 23.28 5.24 -9.79
N LEU A 86 23.31 6.55 -9.56
CA LEU A 86 22.48 7.21 -8.52
C LEU A 86 20.98 7.16 -8.89
N VAL A 87 20.65 7.35 -10.17
CA VAL A 87 19.27 7.25 -10.67
C VAL A 87 18.75 5.81 -10.53
N THR A 88 19.58 4.82 -10.84
CA THR A 88 19.24 3.40 -10.71
C THR A 88 18.96 3.01 -9.26
N GLU A 89 19.79 3.45 -8.30
CA GLU A 89 19.54 3.25 -6.88
C GLU A 89 18.27 3.96 -6.39
N ALA A 90 18.05 5.20 -6.83
CA ALA A 90 16.83 5.92 -6.49
C ALA A 90 15.57 5.20 -7.01
N LEU A 91 15.62 4.63 -8.22
CA LEU A 91 14.53 3.84 -8.79
C LEU A 91 14.32 2.52 -8.02
N ALA A 92 15.40 1.79 -7.72
CA ALA A 92 15.36 0.56 -6.93
C ALA A 92 14.77 0.81 -5.54
N GLY A 93 15.17 1.90 -4.87
CA GLY A 93 14.62 2.31 -3.59
C GLY A 93 13.13 2.66 -3.66
N ARG A 94 12.67 3.30 -4.74
CA ARG A 94 11.24 3.58 -4.98
C ARG A 94 10.43 2.31 -5.23
N LEU A 95 10.97 1.36 -6.00
CA LEU A 95 10.36 0.05 -6.23
C LEU A 95 10.29 -0.78 -4.95
N ALA A 96 11.38 -0.82 -4.17
CA ALA A 96 11.39 -1.49 -2.87
C ALA A 96 10.33 -0.88 -1.94
N ARG A 97 10.19 0.44 -1.92
CA ARG A 97 9.17 1.14 -1.14
C ARG A 97 7.75 0.80 -1.59
N PHE A 98 7.52 0.60 -2.89
CA PHE A 98 6.20 0.25 -3.43
C PHE A 98 5.62 -1.02 -2.79
N PHE A 99 6.46 -2.00 -2.46
CA PHE A 99 6.02 -3.24 -1.81
C PHE A 99 5.47 -3.04 -0.39
N TYR A 100 5.76 -1.91 0.25
CA TYR A 100 5.22 -1.57 1.57
C TYR A 100 4.02 -0.61 1.50
N ILE A 101 3.51 -0.32 0.30
CA ILE A 101 2.35 0.54 0.10
C ILE A 101 1.08 -0.31 0.02
N TRP A 102 -0.05 0.30 0.33
CA TRP A 102 -1.39 -0.25 0.13
C TRP A 102 -1.69 -0.49 -1.35
N PRO A 103 -2.38 -1.59 -1.71
CA PRO A 103 -2.72 -1.92 -3.11
C PRO A 103 -3.80 -1.02 -3.71
N TYR A 104 -4.36 -0.11 -2.91
CA TYR A 104 -5.42 0.80 -3.31
C TYR A 104 -4.88 2.10 -3.91
N LEU A 105 -5.61 2.63 -4.87
CA LEU A 105 -5.28 3.89 -5.52
C LEU A 105 -5.38 5.06 -4.55
N VAL A 106 -4.39 5.95 -4.59
CA VAL A 106 -4.44 7.23 -3.90
C VAL A 106 -5.13 8.23 -4.81
N ALA A 107 -6.16 8.91 -4.29
CA ALA A 107 -6.75 10.03 -5.01
C ALA A 107 -5.69 11.11 -5.22
N THR A 108 -5.24 11.30 -6.46
CA THR A 108 -4.42 12.45 -6.82
C THR A 108 -5.34 13.65 -6.86
N LEU A 109 -5.48 14.37 -5.74
CA LEU A 109 -6.00 15.73 -5.78
C LEU A 109 -5.07 16.50 -6.72
N SER A 110 -5.61 17.04 -7.81
CA SER A 110 -4.85 17.90 -8.72
C SER A 110 -4.56 19.25 -8.03
N TRP A 111 -3.67 19.23 -7.05
CA TRP A 111 -2.88 20.38 -6.62
C TRP A 111 -1.78 19.86 -5.68
N GLY A 112 -0.53 19.85 -6.17
CA GLY A 112 0.67 19.70 -5.35
C GLY A 112 0.96 18.29 -4.83
N MET A 113 1.85 17.57 -5.52
CA MET A 113 2.47 16.35 -5.01
C MET A 113 3.08 16.54 -3.61
N ARG A 114 2.75 15.64 -2.68
CA ARG A 114 3.73 15.10 -1.72
C ARG A 114 3.39 13.64 -1.42
N ALA A 115 4.28 12.74 -1.82
CA ALA A 115 4.28 11.36 -1.33
C ALA A 115 4.51 11.40 0.19
N VAL A 116 3.51 11.03 0.98
CA VAL A 116 3.66 10.91 2.44
C VAL A 116 4.62 9.78 2.75
N SER A 117 5.73 10.10 3.42
CA SER A 117 6.61 9.12 4.09
C SER A 117 5.84 8.48 5.23
N GLY A 118 5.72 7.15 5.21
CA GLY A 118 5.14 6.40 6.32
C GLY A 118 6.05 6.53 7.54
N ASN A 119 5.62 7.35 8.50
CA ASN A 119 5.89 7.17 9.93
C ASN A 119 5.08 8.22 10.69
N SER A 120 3.98 7.78 11.29
CA SER A 120 3.33 8.34 12.49
C SER A 120 1.84 8.04 12.37
N PHE A 121 1.34 7.07 13.13
CA PHE A 121 0.04 7.11 13.83
C PHE A 121 -0.12 5.80 14.61
N TYR A 122 0.76 5.61 15.60
CA TYR A 122 0.47 4.78 16.77
C TYR A 122 0.71 5.67 17.99
N ARG A 123 -0.36 6.29 18.49
CA ARG A 123 -0.48 6.68 19.89
C ARG A 123 -1.94 6.85 20.25
#